data_AF-M0E646-F1
#
_entry.id   AF-M0E646-F1
#
_cell.length_a   1.000
_cell.length_b   1.000
_cell.length_c   1.000
_cell.angle_alpha   90.00
_cell.angle_beta   90.00
_cell.angle_gamma   90.00
#
_symmetry.space_group_name_H-M   'P 1'
#
loop_
_entity.id
_entity.type
_entity.pdbx_description
1 polymer ?
#
loop_
_entity_poly.entity_id
_entity_poly.type
_entity_poly.pdbx_seq_one_letter_code
_entity_poly.pdbx_strand_id
1 'polypeptide(L)'
;MTRRLTRRGALAAAGTLALGGCLDGGRGRDRGFWDDPPSLDTSRVSGAIETPVPDRPRLVPVSIGGEVSASFADRVDRLLAPIPEPLTATALPNGAIREQITESRDAAREALPASGESATPLRRAERFATARGHAATAVGTWAGVTTEGDPRAVTESVGTVRNRAGSTLDTLPGGASTPLAGAAVYGPIERWLDTALRRDLVGGSAGVDESANPLRAGETVGEVERVRSHVEVGRHLRDRYEGSLAEPEAVAAPLREAAERVGAEVGERLRELHGGDTERLRQNPGTDAFLGDRPIPRDAPSVSLLSRASYRTFEDLWFDPVPIDDWTPDHPATALTRTALARVRLRALDALAARIEDGETLFPADAAAVEEGRDGAIRSVDALVTSENPLERWLGAQFRTLFAERDAALAESDPDPRAVARAVATYRWVELVGDETSPVTAAVTDAIG
;
A
#
# COMPACT_ATOMS: atom_id res chain seq x y z
N MET A 1 -25.66 -23.87 -21.16
CA MET A 1 -25.91 -22.42 -21.19
C MET A 1 -25.12 -21.76 -20.06
N THR A 2 -23.89 -21.36 -20.36
CA THR A 2 -22.92 -20.79 -19.42
C THR A 2 -23.18 -19.29 -19.26
N ARG A 3 -23.61 -18.87 -18.06
CA ARG A 3 -23.73 -17.45 -17.71
C ARG A 3 -22.33 -16.85 -17.61
N ARG A 4 -21.96 -16.02 -18.57
CA ARG A 4 -20.78 -15.15 -18.51
C ARG A 4 -20.96 -14.16 -17.35
N LEU A 5 -20.12 -14.28 -16.33
CA LEU A 5 -19.96 -13.26 -15.30
C LEU A 5 -19.14 -12.11 -15.92
N THR A 6 -19.79 -11.00 -16.21
CA THR A 6 -19.12 -9.78 -16.70
C THR A 6 -18.44 -9.03 -15.54
N ARG A 7 -17.23 -8.48 -15.78
CA ARG A 7 -16.35 -7.71 -14.86
C ARG A 7 -17.04 -6.78 -13.85
N ARG A 8 -18.24 -6.26 -14.16
CA ARG A 8 -19.02 -5.38 -13.28
C ARG A 8 -19.57 -6.09 -12.02
N GLY A 9 -19.76 -7.40 -12.05
CA GLY A 9 -20.24 -8.18 -10.89
C GLY A 9 -19.16 -8.47 -9.83
N ALA A 10 -17.88 -8.42 -10.20
CA ALA A 10 -16.76 -8.72 -9.30
C ALA A 10 -16.29 -7.48 -8.50
N LEU A 11 -16.55 -6.27 -8.99
CA LEU A 11 -16.10 -5.02 -8.35
C LEU A 11 -16.91 -4.62 -7.11
N ALA A 12 -18.09 -5.20 -6.88
CA ALA A 12 -18.94 -4.86 -5.74
C ALA A 12 -18.59 -5.60 -4.43
N ALA A 13 -17.69 -6.59 -4.47
CA ALA A 13 -17.40 -7.46 -3.33
C ALA A 13 -16.03 -7.24 -2.66
N ALA A 14 -15.17 -6.38 -3.22
CA ALA A 14 -13.80 -6.13 -2.72
C ALA A 14 -13.65 -4.73 -2.06
N GLY A 15 -14.72 -4.23 -1.48
CA GLY A 15 -14.79 -2.88 -0.90
C GLY A 15 -14.41 -2.86 0.58
N THR A 16 -13.13 -3.05 0.88
CA THR A 16 -12.42 -2.55 2.08
C THR A 16 -11.02 -3.15 2.08
N LEU A 17 -9.98 -2.34 1.88
CA LEU A 17 -8.60 -2.49 2.37
C LEU A 17 -7.70 -1.43 1.72
N ALA A 18 -6.71 -0.96 2.48
CA ALA A 18 -5.64 0.01 2.14
C ALA A 18 -5.96 1.51 2.37
N LEU A 19 -6.11 1.88 3.64
CA LEU A 19 -5.14 2.77 4.29
C LEU A 19 -4.48 1.92 5.39
N GLY A 20 -3.25 2.19 5.81
CA GLY A 20 -2.45 1.27 6.64
C GLY A 20 -3.19 0.70 7.86
N GLY A 21 -3.01 -0.61 8.09
CA GLY A 21 -3.53 -1.32 9.27
C GLY A 21 -5.05 -1.58 9.21
N CYS A 22 -5.44 -2.78 9.64
CA CYS A 22 -6.83 -3.20 9.86
C CYS A 22 -7.67 -3.50 8.60
N LEU A 23 -7.54 -4.74 8.10
CA LEU A 23 -8.65 -5.70 8.22
C LEU A 23 -8.10 -7.08 8.54
N ASP A 24 -7.90 -7.33 9.82
CA ASP A 24 -8.27 -8.62 10.39
C ASP A 24 -9.26 -8.33 11.52
N GLY A 25 -10.42 -7.81 11.10
CA GLY A 25 -11.53 -7.47 11.99
C GLY A 25 -12.22 -8.75 12.43
N GLY A 26 -11.95 -9.14 13.68
CA GLY A 26 -12.50 -10.33 14.31
C GLY A 26 -13.99 -10.51 14.07
N ARG A 27 -14.34 -11.59 13.36
CA ARG A 27 -15.60 -12.35 13.46
C ARG A 27 -15.42 -13.74 12.82
N GLY A 28 -14.69 -14.59 13.54
CA GLY A 28 -15.14 -15.97 13.77
C GLY A 28 -15.10 -16.99 12.63
N ARG A 29 -14.19 -16.90 11.64
CA ARG A 29 -13.85 -18.03 10.74
C ARG A 29 -12.40 -17.97 10.24
N ASP A 30 -11.43 -17.85 11.15
CA ASP A 30 -10.02 -18.05 10.79
C ASP A 30 -9.76 -19.56 10.78
N ARG A 31 -9.73 -20.18 9.59
CA ARG A 31 -9.38 -21.60 9.44
C ARG A 31 -7.97 -21.77 10.00
N GLY A 32 -7.81 -22.74 10.91
CA GLY A 32 -6.64 -22.90 11.77
C GLY A 32 -5.31 -22.76 11.02
N PHE A 33 -4.41 -21.98 11.62
CA PHE A 33 -3.01 -21.85 11.18
C PHE A 33 -2.30 -23.22 11.17
N TRP A 34 -2.71 -24.12 12.08
CA TRP A 34 -2.25 -25.48 12.31
C TRP A 34 -3.35 -26.23 13.05
N ASP A 35 -3.45 -27.53 12.86
CA ASP A 35 -4.27 -28.37 13.71
C ASP A 35 -3.58 -28.60 15.08
N ASP A 36 -2.23 -28.68 15.12
CA ASP A 36 -1.42 -28.83 16.34
C ASP A 36 -0.03 -28.17 16.16
N PRO A 37 0.16 -26.87 16.50
CA PRO A 37 1.45 -26.20 16.35
C PRO A 37 2.46 -26.69 17.40
N PRO A 38 3.78 -26.74 17.09
CA PRO A 38 4.80 -27.01 18.08
C PRO A 38 4.72 -26.02 19.24
N SER A 39 4.96 -26.49 20.48
CA SER A 39 4.95 -25.64 21.67
C SER A 39 6.10 -24.63 21.62
N LEU A 40 5.80 -23.37 21.95
CA LEU A 40 6.77 -22.27 22.07
C LEU A 40 6.58 -21.59 23.43
N ASP A 41 7.67 -21.37 24.16
CA ASP A 41 7.65 -20.57 25.39
C ASP A 41 7.62 -19.08 25.03
N THR A 42 6.44 -18.46 25.12
CA THR A 42 6.18 -17.08 24.74
C THR A 42 6.51 -16.08 25.85
N SER A 43 6.69 -16.54 27.08
CA SER A 43 6.88 -15.67 28.27
C SER A 43 8.14 -14.80 28.21
N ARG A 44 9.11 -15.18 27.36
CA ARG A 44 10.38 -14.46 27.15
C ARG A 44 10.41 -13.65 25.86
N VAL A 45 9.36 -13.70 25.04
CA VAL A 45 9.34 -13.07 23.70
C VAL A 45 9.11 -11.56 23.76
N SER A 46 8.40 -11.05 24.78
CA SER A 46 8.10 -9.62 24.90
C SER A 46 9.35 -8.72 25.05
N GLY A 47 10.50 -9.31 25.41
CA GLY A 47 11.79 -8.62 25.44
C GLY A 47 12.50 -8.48 24.08
N ALA A 48 12.01 -9.12 23.02
CA ALA A 48 12.68 -9.18 21.71
C ALA A 48 12.56 -7.88 20.87
N ILE A 49 11.95 -6.82 21.40
CA ILE A 49 11.66 -5.57 20.67
C ILE A 49 12.53 -4.42 21.22
N GLU A 50 13.84 -4.64 21.28
CA GLU A 50 14.77 -3.59 21.69
C GLU A 50 15.31 -2.80 20.48
N THR A 51 15.61 -3.50 19.39
CA THR A 51 16.13 -2.87 18.17
C THR A 51 15.02 -2.11 17.44
N PRO A 52 15.15 -0.78 17.22
CA PRO A 52 14.15 -0.02 16.48
C PRO A 52 14.17 -0.41 15.00
N VAL A 53 12.98 -0.46 14.39
CA VAL A 53 12.86 -0.63 12.94
C VAL A 53 13.36 0.65 12.25
N PRO A 54 14.23 0.56 11.24
CA PRO A 54 14.78 1.73 10.54
C PRO A 54 13.70 2.69 10.06
N ASP A 55 14.02 3.98 9.97
CA ASP A 55 13.08 4.98 9.49
C ASP A 55 12.71 4.76 8.02
N ARG A 56 11.53 5.27 7.62
CA ARG A 56 11.10 5.18 6.23
C ARG A 56 12.05 6.01 5.35
N PRO A 57 12.58 5.45 4.24
CA PRO A 57 13.52 6.19 3.42
C PRO A 57 12.84 7.37 2.74
N ARG A 58 13.63 8.43 2.53
CA ARG A 58 13.21 9.59 1.78
C ARG A 58 13.33 9.30 0.28
N LEU A 59 12.23 8.84 -0.32
CA LEU A 59 12.20 8.51 -1.76
C LEU A 59 12.15 9.75 -2.65
N VAL A 60 11.32 10.72 -2.30
CA VAL A 60 11.24 12.01 -2.99
C VAL A 60 12.24 12.97 -2.35
N PRO A 61 13.30 13.42 -3.07
CA PRO A 61 14.37 14.20 -2.46
C PRO A 61 13.95 15.64 -2.12
N VAL A 62 12.79 16.11 -2.59
CA VAL A 62 12.28 17.46 -2.33
C VAL A 62 11.23 17.49 -1.21
N SER A 63 11.31 18.51 -0.35
CA SER A 63 10.34 18.74 0.72
C SER A 63 9.16 19.58 0.25
N ILE A 64 8.00 19.40 0.89
CA ILE A 64 6.87 20.32 0.78
C ILE A 64 7.22 21.58 1.56
N GLY A 65 7.23 22.74 0.89
CA GLY A 65 7.59 24.02 1.50
C GLY A 65 6.62 24.46 2.60
N GLY A 66 7.05 25.39 3.46
CA GLY A 66 6.23 25.92 4.55
C GLY A 66 4.96 26.62 4.07
N GLU A 67 5.05 27.46 3.03
CA GLU A 67 3.91 28.14 2.43
C GLU A 67 2.88 27.16 1.84
N VAL A 68 3.36 26.13 1.15
CA VAL A 68 2.51 25.08 0.59
C VAL A 68 1.83 24.28 1.71
N SER A 69 2.57 23.93 2.76
CA SER A 69 2.04 23.25 3.94
C SER A 69 0.96 24.08 4.65
N ALA A 70 1.18 25.39 4.80
CA ALA A 70 0.19 26.32 5.34
C ALA A 70 -1.06 26.37 4.45
N SER A 71 -0.91 26.44 3.12
CA SER A 71 -2.05 26.42 2.20
C SER A 71 -2.88 25.13 2.30
N PHE A 72 -2.26 23.97 2.55
CA PHE A 72 -2.97 22.72 2.78
C PHE A 72 -3.71 22.72 4.12
N ALA A 73 -3.10 23.24 5.19
CA ALA A 73 -3.75 23.40 6.50
C ALA A 73 -4.92 24.39 6.44
N ASP A 74 -4.73 25.55 5.81
CA ASP A 74 -5.78 26.55 5.60
C ASP A 74 -6.98 25.97 4.83
N ARG A 75 -6.77 25.00 3.94
CA ARG A 75 -7.87 24.32 3.24
C ARG A 75 -8.70 23.47 4.19
N VAL A 76 -8.10 22.82 5.18
CA VAL A 76 -8.82 22.08 6.23
C VAL A 76 -9.68 23.04 7.04
N ASP A 77 -9.13 24.19 7.48
CA ASP A 77 -9.87 25.19 8.24
C ASP A 77 -11.05 25.77 7.43
N ARG A 78 -10.82 26.09 6.15
CA ARG A 78 -11.89 26.56 5.24
C ARG A 78 -12.99 25.52 5.02
N LEU A 79 -12.66 24.23 5.00
CA LEU A 79 -13.65 23.15 4.88
C LEU A 79 -14.48 23.03 6.16
N LEU A 80 -13.87 23.20 7.34
CA LEU A 80 -14.56 23.07 8.62
C LEU A 80 -15.37 24.31 9.03
N ALA A 81 -14.98 25.50 8.56
CA ALA A 81 -15.60 26.79 8.90
C ALA A 81 -17.14 26.85 8.80
N PRO A 82 -17.82 26.18 7.84
CA PRO A 82 -19.28 26.21 7.76
C PRO A 82 -20.00 25.44 8.88
N ILE A 83 -19.30 24.58 9.62
CA ILE A 83 -19.90 23.72 10.64
C ILE A 83 -19.85 24.44 11.99
N PRO A 84 -20.99 24.63 12.69
CA PRO A 84 -21.02 25.27 13.99
C PRO A 84 -20.06 24.63 15.03
N GLU A 85 -19.47 25.46 15.87
CA GLU A 85 -18.65 25.04 17.02
C GLU A 85 -19.06 25.84 18.27
N PRO A 86 -19.65 25.19 19.31
CA PRO A 86 -19.95 23.76 19.40
C PRO A 86 -21.14 23.35 18.51
N LEU A 87 -21.12 22.12 18.00
CA LEU A 87 -22.27 21.53 17.32
C LEU A 87 -23.25 21.02 18.37
N THR A 88 -24.40 21.68 18.53
CA THR A 88 -25.37 21.39 19.60
C THR A 88 -26.55 20.57 19.10
N ALA A 89 -27.29 19.94 20.02
CA ALA A 89 -28.54 19.24 19.71
C ALA A 89 -29.64 20.16 19.13
N THR A 90 -29.56 21.46 19.39
CA THR A 90 -30.45 22.45 18.78
C THR A 90 -30.16 22.64 17.29
N ALA A 91 -28.88 22.68 16.92
CA ALA A 91 -28.46 22.81 15.52
C ALA A 91 -28.61 21.49 14.74
N LEU A 92 -28.34 20.36 15.39
CA LEU A 92 -28.48 19.03 14.80
C LEU A 92 -29.02 18.04 15.86
N PRO A 93 -30.35 17.77 15.87
CA PRO A 93 -30.97 16.89 16.86
C PRO A 93 -30.46 15.44 16.82
N ASN A 94 -30.17 14.93 15.62
CA ASN A 94 -29.68 13.56 15.44
C ASN A 94 -28.29 13.39 16.08
N GLY A 95 -28.25 12.64 17.19
CA GLY A 95 -27.03 12.41 17.97
C GLY A 95 -25.93 11.68 17.21
N ALA A 96 -26.28 10.65 16.44
CA ALA A 96 -25.31 9.83 15.71
C ALA A 96 -24.62 10.63 14.59
N ILE A 97 -25.37 11.46 13.86
CA ILE A 97 -24.77 12.31 12.82
C ILE A 97 -23.89 13.39 13.45
N ARG A 98 -24.32 13.95 14.58
CA ARG A 98 -23.53 14.94 15.32
C ARG A 98 -22.20 14.36 15.80
N GLU A 99 -22.22 13.13 16.32
CA GLU A 99 -21.02 12.38 16.72
C GLU A 99 -20.10 12.16 15.52
N GLN A 100 -20.61 11.63 14.40
CA GLN A 100 -19.82 11.42 13.18
C GLN A 100 -19.14 12.71 12.67
N ILE A 101 -19.85 13.84 12.67
CA ILE A 101 -19.28 15.14 12.26
C ILE A 101 -18.18 15.58 13.21
N THR A 102 -18.37 15.37 14.51
CA THR A 102 -17.39 15.73 15.55
C THR A 102 -16.14 14.86 15.44
N GLU A 103 -16.30 13.54 15.34
CA GLU A 103 -15.20 12.60 15.11
C GLU A 103 -14.42 12.91 13.84
N SER A 104 -15.12 13.24 12.75
CA SER A 104 -14.48 13.61 11.48
C SER A 104 -13.71 14.94 11.60
N ARG A 105 -14.21 15.90 12.38
CA ARG A 105 -13.50 17.17 12.66
C ARG A 105 -12.23 16.91 13.47
N ASP A 106 -12.32 16.09 14.50
CA ASP A 106 -11.19 15.78 15.37
C ASP A 106 -10.13 14.96 14.61
N ALA A 107 -10.55 13.97 13.84
CA ALA A 107 -9.67 13.21 12.95
C ALA A 107 -9.00 14.09 11.89
N ALA A 108 -9.69 15.11 11.36
CA ALA A 108 -9.10 16.06 10.43
C ALA A 108 -7.97 16.87 11.09
N ARG A 109 -8.20 17.34 12.32
CA ARG A 109 -7.21 18.10 13.11
C ARG A 109 -6.02 17.24 13.52
N GLU A 110 -6.27 16.00 13.95
CA GLU A 110 -5.23 15.03 14.32
C GLU A 110 -4.38 14.61 13.12
N ALA A 111 -4.99 14.47 11.95
CA ALA A 111 -4.28 14.07 10.74
C ALA A 111 -3.34 15.16 10.21
N LEU A 112 -3.49 16.43 10.60
CA LEU A 112 -2.61 17.52 10.15
C LEU A 112 -1.16 17.33 10.64
N PRO A 113 -0.15 17.40 9.74
CA PRO A 113 1.26 17.39 10.14
C PRO A 113 1.57 18.45 11.19
N ALA A 114 2.21 18.05 12.29
CA ALA A 114 2.58 18.99 13.34
C ALA A 114 3.72 19.91 12.86
N SER A 115 3.76 21.13 13.41
CA SER A 115 4.86 22.05 13.15
C SER A 115 6.18 21.43 13.63
N GLY A 116 7.18 21.35 12.76
CA GLY A 116 8.48 20.75 13.08
C GLY A 116 8.55 19.22 13.03
N GLU A 117 7.46 18.52 12.68
CA GLU A 117 7.47 17.06 12.56
C GLU A 117 8.44 16.57 11.46
N SER A 118 9.30 15.61 11.79
CA SER A 118 10.17 14.97 10.80
C SER A 118 9.42 13.86 10.07
N ALA A 119 8.66 14.24 9.02
CA ALA A 119 7.98 13.30 8.14
C ALA A 119 8.56 13.34 6.72
N THR A 120 8.63 12.18 6.06
CA THR A 120 9.00 12.09 4.65
C THR A 120 7.96 12.82 3.77
N PRO A 121 8.33 13.34 2.59
CA PRO A 121 7.42 14.12 1.75
C PRO A 121 6.13 13.37 1.39
N LEU A 122 6.23 12.08 1.04
CA LEU A 122 5.07 11.24 0.72
C LEU A 122 4.17 11.01 1.95
N ARG A 123 4.75 10.78 3.14
CA ARG A 123 3.96 10.62 4.37
C ARG A 123 3.24 11.91 4.74
N ARG A 124 3.92 13.05 4.60
CA ARG A 124 3.32 14.37 4.84
C ARG A 124 2.17 14.64 3.86
N ALA A 125 2.35 14.29 2.58
CA ALA A 125 1.30 14.38 1.57
C ALA A 125 0.06 13.53 1.89
N GLU A 126 0.27 12.28 2.30
CA GLU A 126 -0.81 11.37 2.74
C GLU A 126 -1.57 11.93 3.96
N ARG A 127 -0.85 12.53 4.91
CA ARG A 127 -1.45 13.19 6.07
C ARG A 127 -2.32 14.38 5.69
N PHE A 128 -1.85 15.25 4.80
CA PHE A 128 -2.67 16.35 4.27
C PHE A 128 -3.92 15.86 3.53
N ALA A 129 -3.78 14.83 2.70
CA ALA A 129 -4.93 14.25 1.98
C ALA A 129 -5.94 13.62 2.95
N THR A 130 -5.46 12.97 4.01
CA THR A 130 -6.29 12.38 5.07
C THR A 130 -7.01 13.46 5.86
N ALA A 131 -6.31 14.51 6.30
CA ALA A 131 -6.90 15.64 7.02
C ALA A 131 -7.99 16.34 6.18
N ARG A 132 -7.71 16.62 4.91
CA ARG A 132 -8.68 17.21 3.99
C ARG A 132 -9.87 16.28 3.71
N GLY A 133 -9.63 14.99 3.57
CA GLY A 133 -10.69 14.00 3.40
C GLY A 133 -11.66 13.99 4.58
N HIS A 134 -11.16 13.95 5.82
CA HIS A 134 -12.00 14.00 7.02
C HIS A 134 -12.75 15.33 7.17
N ALA A 135 -12.09 16.47 6.92
CA ALA A 135 -12.75 17.77 6.96
C ALA A 135 -13.87 17.90 5.91
N ALA A 136 -13.61 17.40 4.71
CA ALA A 136 -14.58 17.33 3.63
C ALA A 136 -15.74 16.38 3.97
N THR A 137 -15.48 15.24 4.61
CA THR A 137 -16.55 14.36 5.11
C THR A 137 -17.44 15.05 6.13
N ALA A 138 -16.84 15.80 7.07
CA ALA A 138 -17.59 16.55 8.07
C ALA A 138 -18.50 17.60 7.41
N VAL A 139 -17.98 18.42 6.49
CA VAL A 139 -18.76 19.49 5.86
C VAL A 139 -19.78 18.96 4.84
N GLY A 140 -19.46 17.88 4.13
CA GLY A 140 -20.41 17.20 3.23
C GLY A 140 -21.58 16.59 3.99
N THR A 141 -21.30 15.96 5.15
CA THR A 141 -22.36 15.44 6.02
C THR A 141 -23.23 16.56 6.58
N TRP A 142 -22.61 17.66 7.04
CA TRP A 142 -23.31 18.86 7.53
C TRP A 142 -24.22 19.45 6.45
N ALA A 143 -23.69 19.67 5.24
CA ALA A 143 -24.48 20.18 4.12
C ALA A 143 -25.66 19.27 3.78
N GLY A 144 -25.50 17.95 3.92
CA GLY A 144 -26.55 16.97 3.63
C GLY A 144 -27.67 16.91 4.66
N VAL A 145 -27.46 17.41 5.88
CA VAL A 145 -28.50 17.47 6.93
C VAL A 145 -29.14 18.83 7.09
N THR A 146 -28.48 19.90 6.66
CA THR A 146 -29.04 21.25 6.74
C THR A 146 -30.02 21.50 5.60
N THR A 147 -31.19 22.06 5.92
CA THR A 147 -32.26 22.36 4.95
C THR A 147 -31.81 23.32 3.83
N GLU A 148 -30.81 24.17 4.11
CA GLU A 148 -30.24 25.13 3.16
C GLU A 148 -28.98 24.61 2.46
N GLY A 149 -28.47 23.44 2.88
CA GLY A 149 -27.23 22.89 2.36
C GLY A 149 -27.43 22.00 1.14
N ASP A 150 -26.45 22.04 0.24
CA ASP A 150 -26.28 21.07 -0.83
C ASP A 150 -24.86 20.50 -0.74
N PRO A 151 -24.69 19.19 -0.46
CA PRO A 151 -23.39 18.54 -0.48
C PRO A 151 -22.59 18.76 -1.79
N ARG A 152 -23.26 19.05 -2.91
CA ARG A 152 -22.59 19.40 -4.17
C ARG A 152 -21.95 20.78 -4.17
N ALA A 153 -22.49 21.71 -3.38
CA ALA A 153 -21.97 23.07 -3.32
C ALA A 153 -20.66 23.16 -2.52
N VAL A 154 -20.36 22.14 -1.71
CA VAL A 154 -19.14 22.10 -0.87
C VAL A 154 -18.00 21.29 -1.48
N THR A 155 -18.20 20.69 -2.67
CA THR A 155 -17.17 19.91 -3.36
C THR A 155 -17.13 20.18 -4.86
N GLU A 156 -16.00 19.86 -5.49
CA GLU A 156 -15.89 19.86 -6.95
C GLU A 156 -16.54 18.60 -7.53
N SER A 157 -17.02 18.64 -8.78
CA SER A 157 -17.66 17.45 -9.35
C SER A 157 -16.65 16.30 -9.51
N VAL A 158 -17.10 15.08 -9.24
CA VAL A 158 -16.29 13.84 -9.39
C VAL A 158 -15.65 13.78 -10.78
N GLY A 159 -16.40 14.12 -11.84
CA GLY A 159 -15.90 14.13 -13.21
C GLY A 159 -14.74 15.12 -13.41
N THR A 160 -14.80 16.30 -12.80
CA THR A 160 -13.73 17.30 -12.92
C THR A 160 -12.47 16.84 -12.18
N VAL A 161 -12.60 16.30 -10.97
CA VAL A 161 -11.46 15.78 -10.21
C VAL A 161 -10.86 14.56 -10.91
N ARG A 162 -11.69 13.66 -11.46
CA ARG A 162 -11.24 12.53 -12.27
C ARG A 162 -10.44 12.98 -13.49
N ASN A 163 -10.96 13.94 -14.25
CA ASN A 163 -10.26 14.49 -15.41
C ASN A 163 -8.94 15.16 -15.02
N ARG A 164 -8.90 15.88 -13.90
CA ARG A 164 -7.67 16.51 -13.41
C ARG A 164 -6.64 15.48 -12.96
N ALA A 165 -7.07 14.40 -12.30
CA ALA A 165 -6.20 13.30 -11.91
C ALA A 165 -5.65 12.56 -13.15
N GLY A 166 -6.50 12.22 -14.14
CA GLY A 166 -6.07 11.63 -15.41
C GLY A 166 -5.05 12.52 -16.15
N SER A 167 -5.37 13.80 -16.33
CA SER A 167 -4.44 14.77 -16.93
C SER A 167 -3.12 14.93 -16.15
N THR A 168 -3.11 14.65 -14.85
CA THR A 168 -1.85 14.66 -14.07
C THR A 168 -1.04 13.39 -14.29
N LEU A 169 -1.71 12.25 -14.43
CA LEU A 169 -1.05 11.00 -14.78
C LEU A 169 -0.45 11.05 -16.19
N ASP A 170 -1.12 11.71 -17.13
CA ASP A 170 -0.63 11.89 -18.50
C ASP A 170 0.66 12.73 -18.59
N THR A 171 0.97 13.53 -17.55
CA THR A 171 2.20 14.33 -17.46
C THR A 171 3.28 13.69 -16.58
N LEU A 172 3.04 12.48 -16.07
CA LEU A 172 3.98 11.68 -15.31
C LEU A 172 4.50 10.50 -16.18
N PRO A 173 5.79 10.13 -16.03
CA PRO A 173 6.81 10.79 -15.22
C PRO A 173 7.31 12.10 -15.88
N GLY A 174 7.78 13.04 -15.05
CA GLY A 174 8.55 14.20 -15.53
C GLY A 174 10.03 13.86 -15.75
N GLY A 175 10.87 14.88 -15.95
CA GLY A 175 12.32 14.70 -16.00
C GLY A 175 12.93 14.27 -14.65
N ALA A 176 13.86 13.31 -14.67
CA ALA A 176 14.54 12.81 -13.48
C ALA A 176 16.07 12.79 -13.65
N SER A 177 16.81 12.60 -12.54
CA SER A 177 18.27 12.53 -12.59
C SER A 177 18.80 11.26 -13.25
N THR A 178 18.06 10.15 -13.10
CA THR A 178 18.30 8.87 -13.77
C THR A 178 16.96 8.14 -13.87
N PRO A 179 16.81 7.13 -14.74
CA PRO A 179 15.61 6.29 -14.78
C PRO A 179 15.27 5.66 -13.42
N LEU A 180 16.23 5.08 -12.70
CA LEU A 180 15.97 4.48 -11.37
C LEU A 180 15.47 5.51 -10.35
N ALA A 181 16.03 6.73 -10.35
CA ALA A 181 15.53 7.80 -9.50
C ALA A 181 14.10 8.20 -9.90
N GLY A 182 13.83 8.30 -11.21
CA GLY A 182 12.49 8.52 -11.74
C GLY A 182 11.48 7.46 -11.29
N ALA A 183 11.85 6.18 -11.33
CA ALA A 183 11.02 5.08 -10.86
C ALA A 183 10.65 5.24 -9.37
N ALA A 184 11.66 5.48 -8.52
CA ALA A 184 11.47 5.58 -7.08
C ALA A 184 10.67 6.83 -6.65
N VAL A 185 10.82 7.95 -7.37
CA VAL A 185 10.13 9.21 -7.10
C VAL A 185 8.70 9.19 -7.65
N TYR A 186 8.54 8.87 -8.94
CA TYR A 186 7.25 8.97 -9.62
C TYR A 186 6.37 7.74 -9.43
N GLY A 187 6.93 6.55 -9.21
CA GLY A 187 6.15 5.32 -8.99
C GLY A 187 5.11 5.44 -7.86
N PRO A 188 5.47 5.95 -6.67
CA PRO A 188 4.49 6.24 -5.61
C PRO A 188 3.43 7.28 -6.02
N ILE A 189 3.82 8.32 -6.77
CA ILE A 189 2.95 9.42 -7.18
C ILE A 189 1.99 9.01 -8.31
N GLU A 190 2.40 8.12 -9.19
CA GLU A 190 1.52 7.53 -10.18
C GLU A 190 0.57 6.54 -9.49
N ARG A 191 1.08 5.65 -8.63
CA ARG A 191 0.27 4.60 -7.98
C ARG A 191 -0.86 5.17 -7.14
N TRP A 192 -0.65 6.19 -6.32
CA TRP A 192 -1.73 6.72 -5.47
C TRP A 192 -2.82 7.44 -6.28
N LEU A 193 -2.51 7.95 -7.48
CA LEU A 193 -3.43 8.67 -8.37
C LEU A 193 -4.21 7.64 -9.19
N ASP A 194 -3.54 6.61 -9.69
CA ASP A 194 -4.20 5.46 -10.33
C ASP A 194 -5.14 4.75 -9.34
N THR A 195 -4.68 4.51 -8.10
CA THR A 195 -5.51 3.92 -7.04
C THR A 195 -6.71 4.83 -6.72
N ALA A 196 -6.49 6.13 -6.56
CA ALA A 196 -7.55 7.10 -6.33
C ALA A 196 -8.59 7.10 -7.47
N LEU A 197 -8.16 7.00 -8.72
CA LEU A 197 -9.05 6.93 -9.89
C LEU A 197 -9.86 5.64 -9.95
N ARG A 198 -9.24 4.49 -9.62
CA ARG A 198 -9.82 3.14 -9.75
C ARG A 198 -10.61 2.67 -8.52
N ARG A 199 -10.43 3.31 -7.37
CA ARG A 199 -11.09 2.91 -6.12
C ARG A 199 -11.97 4.02 -5.59
N ASP A 200 -11.34 5.12 -5.18
CA ASP A 200 -12.01 6.20 -4.45
C ASP A 200 -13.06 6.89 -5.31
N LEU A 201 -12.93 6.84 -6.64
CA LEU A 201 -13.89 7.41 -7.56
C LEU A 201 -14.74 6.36 -8.30
N VAL A 202 -14.62 5.05 -8.03
CA VAL A 202 -15.33 3.98 -8.79
C VAL A 202 -16.70 3.60 -8.22
N GLY A 203 -17.08 4.12 -7.05
CA GLY A 203 -18.45 4.02 -6.51
C GLY A 203 -19.51 4.90 -7.21
N GLY A 204 -19.10 5.73 -8.18
CA GLY A 204 -19.92 6.77 -8.81
C GLY A 204 -20.97 6.31 -9.83
N SER A 205 -21.63 5.16 -9.65
CA SER A 205 -22.98 5.03 -10.23
C SER A 205 -24.02 5.75 -9.39
N ALA A 206 -23.73 6.00 -8.11
CA ALA A 206 -24.43 6.96 -7.28
C ALA A 206 -23.46 8.12 -7.00
N GLY A 207 -23.51 9.19 -7.80
CA GLY A 207 -22.81 10.42 -7.42
C GLY A 207 -23.33 10.96 -6.08
N VAL A 208 -22.82 12.11 -5.63
CA VAL A 208 -23.48 12.92 -4.58
C VAL A 208 -24.99 13.09 -4.90
N ASP A 209 -25.34 13.03 -6.19
CA ASP A 209 -26.68 13.03 -6.76
C ASP A 209 -27.67 11.97 -6.25
N GLU A 210 -27.21 10.77 -5.89
CA GLU A 210 -28.10 9.64 -5.57
C GLU A 210 -28.01 9.20 -4.10
N SER A 211 -27.10 9.78 -3.32
CA SER A 211 -26.99 9.45 -1.90
C SER A 211 -28.09 10.14 -1.10
N ALA A 212 -29.23 9.47 -0.91
CA ALA A 212 -30.28 9.91 0.02
C ALA A 212 -29.80 9.95 1.49
N ASN A 213 -28.63 9.39 1.78
CA ASN A 213 -28.02 9.33 3.11
C ASN A 213 -26.92 10.40 3.26
N PRO A 214 -27.07 11.38 4.18
CA PRO A 214 -26.08 12.42 4.44
C PRO A 214 -24.68 11.90 4.78
N LEU A 215 -24.58 10.75 5.45
CA LEU A 215 -23.29 10.13 5.77
C LEU A 215 -22.54 9.70 4.51
N ARG A 216 -23.25 9.07 3.56
CA ARG A 216 -22.67 8.67 2.26
C ARG A 216 -22.34 9.87 1.40
N ALA A 217 -23.15 10.93 1.45
CA ALA A 217 -22.85 12.19 0.79
C ALA A 217 -21.54 12.77 1.33
N GLY A 218 -21.37 12.79 2.66
CA GLY A 218 -20.13 13.19 3.33
C GLY A 218 -18.93 12.34 2.93
N GLU A 219 -19.03 11.02 2.98
CA GLU A 219 -17.97 10.09 2.56
C GLU A 219 -17.52 10.40 1.13
N THR A 220 -18.46 10.55 0.19
CA THR A 220 -18.17 10.88 -1.21
C THR A 220 -17.46 12.22 -1.35
N VAL A 221 -17.91 13.25 -0.62
CA VAL A 221 -17.24 14.57 -0.60
C VAL A 221 -15.81 14.45 -0.07
N GLY A 222 -15.61 13.63 0.96
CA GLY A 222 -14.30 13.32 1.54
C GLY A 222 -13.35 12.62 0.57
N GLU A 223 -13.84 11.61 -0.15
CA GLU A 223 -13.08 10.91 -1.20
C GLU A 223 -12.64 11.88 -2.30
N VAL A 224 -13.56 12.71 -2.82
CA VAL A 224 -13.25 13.70 -3.85
C VAL A 224 -12.16 14.68 -3.39
N GLU A 225 -12.28 15.22 -2.17
CA GLU A 225 -11.29 16.17 -1.66
C GLU A 225 -9.94 15.51 -1.38
N ARG A 226 -9.92 14.24 -0.93
CA ARG A 226 -8.69 13.45 -0.76
C ARG A 226 -7.96 13.29 -2.10
N VAL A 227 -8.68 12.91 -3.16
CA VAL A 227 -8.09 12.80 -4.51
C VAL A 227 -7.58 14.15 -5.01
N ARG A 228 -8.35 15.23 -4.80
CA ARG A 228 -7.91 16.58 -5.13
C ARG A 228 -6.61 16.95 -4.42
N SER A 229 -6.47 16.60 -3.14
CA SER A 229 -5.23 16.82 -2.40
C SER A 229 -4.06 16.03 -2.97
N HIS A 230 -4.25 14.76 -3.34
CA HIS A 230 -3.21 13.95 -4.00
C HIS A 230 -2.77 14.55 -5.34
N VAL A 231 -3.70 15.08 -6.13
CA VAL A 231 -3.40 15.75 -7.39
C VAL A 231 -2.55 17.01 -7.16
N GLU A 232 -2.97 17.87 -6.24
CA GLU A 232 -2.27 19.13 -5.94
C GLU A 232 -0.86 18.87 -5.40
N VAL A 233 -0.70 17.95 -4.45
CA VAL A 233 0.62 17.64 -3.87
C VAL A 233 1.50 16.84 -4.82
N GLY A 234 0.93 15.93 -5.62
CA GLY A 234 1.65 15.16 -6.63
C GLY A 234 2.28 16.05 -7.70
N ARG A 235 1.52 17.03 -8.20
CA ARG A 235 2.04 18.07 -9.11
C ARG A 235 3.14 18.89 -8.46
N HIS A 236 2.93 19.36 -7.23
CA HIS A 236 3.95 20.12 -6.51
C HIS A 236 5.27 19.34 -6.35
N LEU A 237 5.20 18.06 -5.96
CA LEU A 237 6.38 17.21 -5.80
C LEU A 237 7.07 16.94 -7.14
N ARG A 238 6.30 16.68 -8.21
CA ARG A 238 6.83 16.53 -9.57
C ARG A 238 7.59 17.76 -10.01
N ASP A 239 6.94 18.92 -9.98
CA ASP A 239 7.48 20.16 -10.51
C ASP A 239 8.69 20.65 -9.70
N ARG A 240 8.65 20.46 -8.38
CA ARG A 240 9.76 20.81 -7.49
C ARG A 240 10.95 19.87 -7.66
N TYR A 241 10.71 18.57 -7.88
CA TYR A 241 11.79 17.62 -8.14
C TYR A 241 12.44 17.94 -9.49
N GLU A 242 11.67 18.02 -10.56
CA GLU A 242 12.16 18.33 -11.90
C GLU A 242 12.91 19.67 -11.92
N GLY A 243 12.36 20.72 -11.29
CA GLY A 243 13.02 22.02 -11.18
C GLY A 243 14.23 22.07 -10.24
N SER A 244 14.50 21.02 -9.46
CA SER A 244 15.71 20.92 -8.62
C SER A 244 16.91 20.32 -9.35
N LEU A 245 16.69 19.77 -10.55
CA LEU A 245 17.72 19.09 -11.34
C LEU A 245 18.44 20.09 -12.24
N ALA A 246 19.76 19.94 -12.35
CA ALA A 246 20.56 20.71 -13.30
C ALA A 246 20.32 20.22 -14.73
N GLU A 247 20.26 18.90 -14.91
CA GLU A 247 20.12 18.23 -16.21
C GLU A 247 19.05 17.12 -16.07
N PRO A 248 17.76 17.46 -16.21
CA PRO A 248 16.68 16.48 -16.15
C PRO A 248 16.65 15.61 -17.42
N GLU A 249 16.65 14.29 -17.24
CA GLU A 249 16.54 13.30 -18.32
C GLU A 249 15.10 12.82 -18.50
N ALA A 250 14.70 12.54 -19.75
CA ALA A 250 13.41 11.93 -20.04
C ALA A 250 13.42 10.43 -19.71
N VAL A 251 12.68 10.02 -18.68
CA VAL A 251 12.75 8.64 -18.16
C VAL A 251 11.58 7.75 -18.57
N ALA A 252 10.51 8.29 -19.16
CA ALA A 252 9.28 7.53 -19.42
C ALA A 252 9.48 6.30 -20.32
N ALA A 253 10.26 6.43 -21.40
CA ALA A 253 10.53 5.32 -22.32
C ALA A 253 11.48 4.27 -21.73
N PRO A 254 12.66 4.63 -21.17
CA PRO A 254 13.54 3.67 -20.50
C PRO A 254 12.83 2.88 -19.39
N LEU A 255 11.97 3.53 -18.60
CA LEU A 255 11.20 2.87 -17.56
C LEU A 255 10.22 1.84 -18.11
N ARG A 256 9.55 2.16 -19.21
CA ARG A 256 8.60 1.24 -19.87
C ARG A 256 9.32 0.03 -20.43
N GLU A 257 10.39 0.23 -21.18
CA GLU A 257 11.18 -0.84 -21.77
C GLU A 257 11.78 -1.77 -20.70
N ALA A 258 12.29 -1.19 -19.60
CA ALA A 258 12.77 -1.96 -18.46
C ALA A 258 11.64 -2.77 -17.80
N ALA A 259 10.46 -2.16 -17.61
CA ALA A 259 9.31 -2.85 -17.04
C ALA A 259 8.87 -4.02 -17.92
N GLU A 260 8.80 -3.84 -19.23
CA GLU A 260 8.42 -4.88 -20.20
C GLU A 260 9.43 -6.03 -20.21
N ARG A 261 10.74 -5.73 -20.20
CA ARG A 261 11.79 -6.76 -20.18
C ARG A 261 11.75 -7.59 -18.89
N VAL A 262 11.68 -6.94 -17.73
CA VAL A 262 11.60 -7.63 -16.43
C VAL A 262 10.25 -8.34 -16.28
N GLY A 263 9.18 -7.76 -16.85
CA GLY A 263 7.84 -8.31 -16.86
C GLY A 263 7.71 -9.57 -17.70
N ALA A 264 8.48 -9.69 -18.80
CA ALA A 264 8.56 -10.91 -19.58
C ALA A 264 9.04 -12.10 -18.72
N GLU A 265 10.08 -11.89 -17.91
CA GLU A 265 10.61 -12.91 -17.00
C GLU A 265 9.62 -13.25 -15.86
N VAL A 266 8.87 -12.25 -15.35
CA VAL A 266 7.74 -12.52 -14.44
C VAL A 266 6.69 -13.39 -15.13
N GLY A 267 6.31 -13.04 -16.36
CA GLY A 267 5.35 -13.79 -17.16
C GLY A 267 5.80 -15.24 -17.41
N GLU A 268 7.08 -15.46 -17.71
CA GLU A 268 7.67 -16.79 -17.86
C GLU A 268 7.54 -17.61 -16.59
N ARG A 269 7.95 -17.06 -15.44
CA ARG A 269 7.83 -17.77 -14.17
C ARG A 269 6.37 -18.10 -13.82
N LEU A 270 5.45 -17.18 -14.08
CA LEU A 270 4.02 -17.44 -13.87
C LEU A 270 3.52 -18.58 -14.77
N ARG A 271 3.93 -18.63 -16.05
CA ARG A 271 3.53 -19.72 -16.95
C ARG A 271 4.05 -21.08 -16.46
N GLU A 272 5.27 -21.13 -15.94
CA GLU A 272 5.83 -22.35 -15.33
C GLU A 272 4.98 -22.81 -14.13
N LEU A 273 4.68 -21.90 -13.20
CA LEU A 273 3.87 -22.20 -12.01
C LEU A 273 2.44 -22.67 -12.34
N HIS A 274 1.91 -22.26 -13.49
CA HIS A 274 0.58 -22.62 -13.96
C HIS A 274 0.58 -23.75 -15.01
N GLY A 275 1.71 -24.40 -15.28
CA GLY A 275 1.81 -25.48 -16.28
C GLY A 275 1.39 -25.03 -17.69
N GLY A 276 1.57 -23.75 -18.01
CA GLY A 276 1.19 -23.15 -19.29
C GLY A 276 -0.24 -22.60 -19.37
N ASP A 277 -1.05 -22.65 -18.31
CA ASP A 277 -2.38 -22.03 -18.29
C ASP A 277 -2.30 -20.49 -18.26
N THR A 278 -2.45 -19.88 -19.43
CA THR A 278 -2.36 -18.43 -19.62
C THR A 278 -3.56 -17.66 -19.08
N GLU A 279 -4.70 -18.30 -18.82
CA GLU A 279 -5.90 -17.61 -18.32
C GLU A 279 -5.82 -17.33 -16.81
N ARG A 280 -4.95 -18.06 -16.10
CA ARG A 280 -4.88 -18.06 -14.64
C ARG A 280 -3.58 -17.51 -14.06
N LEU A 281 -2.70 -16.92 -14.88
CA LEU A 281 -1.35 -16.49 -14.49
C LEU A 281 -1.26 -15.60 -13.25
N ARG A 282 -2.29 -14.80 -12.97
CA ARG A 282 -2.32 -13.92 -11.79
C ARG A 282 -3.05 -14.53 -10.58
N GLN A 283 -3.58 -15.74 -10.70
CA GLN A 283 -4.22 -16.45 -9.58
C GLN A 283 -3.16 -17.21 -8.80
N ASN A 284 -3.38 -17.42 -7.51
CA ASN A 284 -2.49 -18.26 -6.72
C ASN A 284 -2.48 -19.71 -7.29
N PRO A 285 -1.32 -20.26 -7.69
CA PRO A 285 -1.20 -21.61 -8.26
C PRO A 285 -1.30 -22.72 -7.20
N GLY A 286 -1.26 -22.38 -5.90
CA GLY A 286 -1.15 -23.31 -4.78
C GLY A 286 0.31 -23.60 -4.41
N THR A 287 0.53 -24.14 -3.22
CA THR A 287 1.87 -24.49 -2.71
C THR A 287 2.54 -25.60 -3.51
N ASP A 288 1.74 -26.55 -4.02
CA ASP A 288 2.21 -27.70 -4.80
C ASP A 288 2.86 -27.28 -6.13
N ALA A 289 2.63 -26.05 -6.61
CA ALA A 289 3.30 -25.52 -7.80
C ALA A 289 4.76 -25.10 -7.53
N PHE A 290 5.13 -24.91 -6.26
CA PHE A 290 6.48 -24.52 -5.83
C PHE A 290 7.28 -25.70 -5.27
N LEU A 291 6.60 -26.70 -4.72
CA LEU A 291 7.21 -27.86 -4.08
C LEU A 291 7.23 -29.05 -5.05
N GLY A 292 8.36 -29.74 -5.12
CA GLY A 292 8.54 -30.97 -5.86
C GLY A 292 8.02 -32.20 -5.10
N ASP A 293 8.58 -33.36 -5.43
CA ASP A 293 8.02 -34.67 -5.03
C ASP A 293 8.31 -35.08 -3.57
N ARG A 294 9.08 -34.28 -2.81
CA ARG A 294 9.38 -34.60 -1.41
C ARG A 294 8.07 -34.62 -0.61
N PRO A 295 7.77 -35.70 0.15
CA PRO A 295 6.58 -35.74 0.98
C PRO A 295 6.77 -34.80 2.19
N ILE A 296 6.03 -33.70 2.21
CA ILE A 296 6.02 -32.71 3.30
C ILE A 296 4.60 -32.65 3.87
N PRO A 297 4.42 -32.75 5.20
CA PRO A 297 3.09 -32.61 5.81
C PRO A 297 2.44 -31.28 5.42
N ARG A 298 1.16 -31.32 5.03
CA ARG A 298 0.42 -30.13 4.58
C ARG A 298 0.24 -29.08 5.69
N ASP A 299 0.29 -29.52 6.94
CA ASP A 299 0.19 -28.73 8.16
C ASP A 299 1.57 -28.31 8.72
N ALA A 300 2.66 -28.61 8.02
CA ALA A 300 4.00 -28.19 8.43
C ALA A 300 4.10 -26.65 8.50
N PRO A 301 4.84 -26.10 9.50
CA PRO A 301 5.01 -24.65 9.68
C PRO A 301 5.42 -23.93 8.40
N SER A 302 6.37 -24.55 7.70
CA SER A 302 7.03 -23.98 6.55
C SER A 302 6.13 -23.98 5.31
N VAL A 303 5.27 -24.99 5.16
CA VAL A 303 4.21 -25.02 4.13
C VAL A 303 3.16 -23.94 4.40
N SER A 304 2.77 -23.73 5.66
CA SER A 304 1.87 -22.64 6.05
C SER A 304 2.46 -21.24 5.77
N LEU A 305 3.77 -21.06 5.98
CA LEU A 305 4.50 -19.85 5.61
C LEU A 305 4.45 -19.63 4.08
N LEU A 306 4.81 -20.66 3.30
CA LEU A 306 4.77 -20.61 1.83
C LEU A 306 3.37 -20.30 1.30
N SER A 307 2.34 -20.96 1.83
CA SER A 307 0.94 -20.75 1.45
C SER A 307 0.53 -19.29 1.62
N ARG A 308 0.87 -18.67 2.76
CA ARG A 308 0.56 -17.26 3.03
C ARG A 308 1.36 -16.28 2.20
N ALA A 309 2.68 -16.51 2.10
CA ALA A 309 3.55 -15.68 1.28
C ALA A 309 3.09 -15.69 -0.18
N SER A 310 2.71 -16.88 -0.69
CA SER A 310 2.13 -17.06 -2.01
C SER A 310 0.79 -16.33 -2.13
N TYR A 311 -0.16 -16.59 -1.21
CA TYR A 311 -1.46 -15.91 -1.22
C TYR A 311 -1.33 -14.39 -1.28
N ARG A 312 -0.52 -13.80 -0.41
CA ARG A 312 -0.30 -12.35 -0.37
C ARG A 312 0.39 -11.82 -1.63
N THR A 313 1.36 -12.56 -2.15
CA THR A 313 2.07 -12.18 -3.39
C THR A 313 1.11 -12.14 -4.57
N PHE A 314 0.25 -13.16 -4.72
CA PHE A 314 -0.71 -13.23 -5.83
C PHE A 314 -1.92 -12.32 -5.65
N GLU A 315 -2.34 -12.05 -4.41
CA GLU A 315 -3.35 -11.01 -4.12
C GLU A 315 -2.88 -9.63 -4.58
N ASP A 316 -1.64 -9.25 -4.27
CA ASP A 316 -1.07 -7.99 -4.73
C ASP A 316 -0.85 -7.99 -6.26
N LEU A 317 -0.29 -9.08 -6.81
CA LEU A 317 -0.02 -9.22 -8.24
C LEU A 317 -1.28 -9.08 -9.10
N TRP A 318 -2.44 -9.52 -8.60
CA TRP A 318 -3.70 -9.41 -9.30
C TRP A 318 -4.06 -7.97 -9.69
N PHE A 319 -3.70 -7.01 -8.85
CA PHE A 319 -3.98 -5.59 -9.05
C PHE A 319 -2.76 -4.79 -9.55
N ASP A 320 -1.58 -5.38 -9.49
CA ASP A 320 -0.35 -4.68 -9.86
C ASP A 320 -0.19 -4.56 -11.38
N PRO A 321 0.25 -3.40 -11.88
CA PRO A 321 0.43 -3.15 -13.29
C PRO A 321 1.73 -3.74 -13.83
N VAL A 322 1.84 -5.07 -13.79
CA VAL A 322 2.97 -5.83 -14.33
C VAL A 322 2.70 -6.15 -15.81
N PRO A 323 3.55 -5.68 -16.76
CA PRO A 323 3.42 -6.01 -18.16
C PRO A 323 3.67 -7.51 -18.35
N ILE A 324 2.62 -8.23 -18.72
CA ILE A 324 2.64 -9.67 -18.98
C ILE A 324 1.97 -9.85 -20.34
N ASP A 325 2.61 -10.64 -21.21
CA ASP A 325 2.21 -10.82 -22.60
C ASP A 325 2.16 -9.47 -23.35
N ASP A 326 1.18 -9.26 -24.21
CA ASP A 326 1.03 -8.05 -25.03
C ASP A 326 0.42 -6.85 -24.27
N TRP A 327 0.34 -6.93 -22.94
CA TRP A 327 -0.25 -5.85 -22.14
C TRP A 327 0.80 -4.88 -21.61
N THR A 328 0.75 -3.64 -22.09
CA THR A 328 1.56 -2.53 -21.58
C THR A 328 0.75 -1.64 -20.64
N PRO A 329 1.20 -1.45 -19.39
CA PRO A 329 0.60 -0.49 -18.48
C PRO A 329 0.79 0.98 -18.90
N ASP A 330 -0.18 1.81 -18.55
CA ASP A 330 -0.17 3.24 -18.91
C ASP A 330 0.94 4.03 -18.18
N HIS A 331 1.23 3.67 -16.93
CA HIS A 331 2.08 4.46 -16.02
C HIS A 331 3.43 3.77 -15.77
N PRO A 332 4.52 4.19 -16.44
CA PRO A 332 5.75 3.42 -16.53
C PRO A 332 6.55 3.37 -15.23
N ALA A 333 6.54 4.42 -14.38
CA ALA A 333 7.28 4.38 -13.11
C ALA A 333 6.62 3.41 -12.11
N THR A 334 5.29 3.38 -12.06
CA THR A 334 4.52 2.38 -11.30
C THR A 334 4.71 0.99 -11.87
N ALA A 335 4.66 0.85 -13.21
CA ALA A 335 4.86 -0.44 -13.85
C ALA A 335 6.22 -1.03 -13.47
N LEU A 336 7.32 -0.26 -13.58
CA LEU A 336 8.64 -0.76 -13.24
C LEU A 336 8.77 -1.14 -11.76
N THR A 337 8.38 -0.24 -10.85
CA THR A 337 8.48 -0.50 -9.41
C THR A 337 7.66 -1.72 -8.97
N ARG A 338 6.46 -1.89 -9.52
CA ARG A 338 5.59 -3.04 -9.21
C ARG A 338 6.06 -4.33 -9.86
N THR A 339 6.65 -4.26 -11.06
CA THR A 339 7.27 -5.40 -11.73
C THR A 339 8.50 -5.88 -10.96
N ALA A 340 9.35 -4.98 -10.49
CA ALA A 340 10.48 -5.30 -9.63
C ALA A 340 10.01 -5.95 -8.32
N LEU A 341 8.98 -5.40 -7.67
CA LEU A 341 8.40 -6.00 -6.45
C LEU A 341 7.85 -7.41 -6.70
N ALA A 342 7.08 -7.60 -7.78
CA ALA A 342 6.54 -8.90 -8.16
C ALA A 342 7.67 -9.92 -8.36
N ARG A 343 8.73 -9.52 -9.07
CA ARG A 343 9.88 -10.38 -9.33
C ARG A 343 10.65 -10.75 -8.05
N VAL A 344 10.93 -9.79 -7.16
CA VAL A 344 11.57 -10.07 -5.86
C VAL A 344 10.75 -11.09 -5.07
N ARG A 345 9.43 -10.92 -5.03
CA ARG A 345 8.55 -11.83 -4.29
C ARG A 345 8.51 -13.23 -4.90
N LEU A 346 8.43 -13.34 -6.23
CA LEU A 346 8.45 -14.65 -6.90
C LEU A 346 9.78 -15.38 -6.63
N ARG A 347 10.91 -14.68 -6.74
CA ARG A 347 12.22 -15.26 -6.39
C ARG A 347 12.31 -15.66 -4.92
N ALA A 348 11.76 -14.85 -4.01
CA ALA A 348 11.72 -15.18 -2.58
C ALA A 348 10.81 -16.37 -2.29
N LEU A 349 9.72 -16.59 -3.04
CA LEU A 349 8.91 -17.80 -2.96
C LEU A 349 9.70 -19.03 -3.42
N ASP A 350 10.48 -18.91 -4.50
CA ASP A 350 11.33 -19.98 -4.99
C ASP A 350 12.44 -20.33 -3.97
N ALA A 351 13.08 -19.31 -3.37
CA ALA A 351 14.07 -19.50 -2.31
C ALA A 351 13.45 -20.12 -1.05
N LEU A 352 12.23 -19.70 -0.67
CA LEU A 352 11.48 -20.30 0.43
C LEU A 352 11.18 -21.77 0.17
N ALA A 353 10.72 -22.09 -1.04
CA ALA A 353 10.42 -23.46 -1.45
C ALA A 353 11.67 -24.35 -1.40
N ALA A 354 12.80 -23.87 -1.89
CA ALA A 354 14.07 -24.60 -1.82
C ALA A 354 14.47 -24.94 -0.37
N ARG A 355 14.36 -23.98 0.57
CA ARG A 355 14.64 -24.23 2.00
C ARG A 355 13.71 -25.28 2.60
N ILE A 356 12.44 -25.27 2.19
CA ILE A 356 11.45 -26.27 2.60
C ILE A 356 11.81 -27.65 2.06
N GLU A 357 12.23 -27.74 0.81
CA GLU A 357 12.68 -28.98 0.16
C GLU A 357 13.97 -29.54 0.77
N ASP A 358 14.86 -28.67 1.28
CA ASP A 358 16.04 -29.04 2.05
C ASP A 358 15.69 -29.54 3.47
N GLY A 359 14.45 -29.29 3.91
CA GLY A 359 13.91 -29.81 5.16
C GLY A 359 13.93 -28.83 6.32
N GLU A 360 14.08 -27.53 6.03
CA GLU A 360 13.95 -26.51 7.05
C GLU A 360 12.50 -26.40 7.54
N THR A 361 12.33 -26.42 8.87
CA THR A 361 11.02 -26.28 9.50
C THR A 361 10.54 -24.83 9.56
N LEU A 362 11.46 -23.85 9.51
CA LEU A 362 11.19 -22.40 9.55
C LEU A 362 10.29 -21.96 10.72
N PHE A 363 10.30 -22.73 11.82
CA PHE A 363 9.61 -22.43 13.07
C PHE A 363 10.63 -22.05 14.15
N PRO A 364 10.38 -21.01 14.98
CA PRO A 364 11.32 -20.64 16.02
C PRO A 364 11.42 -21.75 17.08
N ALA A 365 12.64 -22.08 17.48
CA ALA A 365 12.87 -23.05 18.55
C ALA A 365 12.55 -22.49 19.94
N ASP A 366 12.83 -21.19 20.14
CA ASP A 366 12.70 -20.48 21.40
C ASP A 366 12.58 -18.96 21.18
N ALA A 367 12.51 -18.19 22.26
CA ALA A 367 12.45 -16.73 22.21
C ALA A 367 13.71 -16.09 21.60
N ALA A 368 14.89 -16.69 21.76
CA ALA A 368 16.12 -16.17 21.17
C ALA A 368 16.09 -16.29 19.64
N ALA A 369 15.51 -17.38 19.11
CA ALA A 369 15.28 -17.53 17.67
C ALA A 369 14.26 -16.51 17.11
N VAL A 370 13.32 -16.02 17.94
CA VAL A 370 12.40 -14.93 17.56
C VAL A 370 13.17 -13.62 17.44
N GLU A 371 13.98 -13.29 18.44
CA GLU A 371 14.82 -12.09 18.48
C GLU A 371 15.81 -12.06 17.31
N GLU A 372 16.55 -13.17 17.09
CA GLU A 372 17.50 -13.29 15.99
C GLU A 372 16.83 -13.10 14.62
N GLY A 373 15.64 -13.70 14.42
CA GLY A 373 14.88 -13.52 13.18
C GLY A 373 14.41 -12.07 13.00
N ARG A 374 13.98 -11.40 14.07
CA ARG A 374 13.58 -9.98 14.00
C ARG A 374 14.76 -9.09 13.64
N ASP A 375 15.91 -9.29 14.28
CA ASP A 375 17.13 -8.51 14.02
C ASP A 375 17.71 -8.79 12.62
N GLY A 376 17.62 -10.02 12.12
CA GLY A 376 17.96 -10.36 10.73
C GLY A 376 17.07 -9.63 9.72
N ALA A 377 15.76 -9.60 9.96
CA ALA A 377 14.82 -8.85 9.16
C ALA A 377 15.07 -7.33 9.22
N ILE A 378 15.41 -6.78 10.40
CA ILE A 378 15.78 -5.37 10.56
C ILE A 378 17.02 -5.04 9.73
N ARG A 379 18.08 -5.85 9.83
CA ARG A 379 19.31 -5.65 9.03
C ARG A 379 19.02 -5.68 7.54
N SER A 380 18.15 -6.58 7.10
CA SER A 380 17.73 -6.68 5.70
C SER A 380 17.03 -5.40 5.23
N VAL A 381 16.08 -4.88 6.02
CA VAL A 381 15.41 -3.60 5.69
C VAL A 381 16.38 -2.43 5.78
N ASP A 382 17.25 -2.38 6.79
CA ASP A 382 18.21 -1.30 6.99
C ASP A 382 19.15 -1.15 5.77
N ALA A 383 19.68 -2.28 5.29
CA ALA A 383 20.50 -2.31 4.07
C ALA A 383 19.75 -1.75 2.85
N LEU A 384 18.47 -2.10 2.69
CA LEU A 384 17.66 -1.59 1.58
C LEU A 384 17.34 -0.10 1.70
N VAL A 385 16.92 0.37 2.87
CA VAL A 385 16.50 1.77 3.06
C VAL A 385 17.68 2.75 3.04
N THR A 386 18.89 2.29 3.33
CA THR A 386 20.14 3.06 3.27
C THR A 386 20.91 2.90 1.96
N SER A 387 20.50 1.98 1.09
CA SER A 387 21.14 1.73 -0.21
C SER A 387 21.24 3.00 -1.07
N GLU A 388 22.31 3.12 -1.86
CA GLU A 388 22.47 4.16 -2.87
C GLU A 388 21.49 3.97 -4.03
N ASN A 389 21.03 2.74 -4.29
CA ASN A 389 20.06 2.42 -5.33
C ASN A 389 18.64 2.92 -4.94
N PRO A 390 18.04 3.87 -5.67
CA PRO A 390 16.70 4.39 -5.34
C PRO A 390 15.59 3.34 -5.34
N LEU A 391 15.70 2.31 -6.18
CA LEU A 391 14.70 1.25 -6.28
C LEU A 391 14.78 0.30 -5.07
N GLU A 392 15.99 0.02 -4.56
CA GLU A 392 16.18 -0.74 -3.32
C GLU A 392 15.59 -0.01 -2.13
N ARG A 393 15.82 1.32 -2.03
CA ARG A 393 15.15 2.14 -1.00
C ARG A 393 13.63 2.06 -1.10
N TRP A 394 13.08 2.08 -2.31
CA TRP A 394 11.64 1.93 -2.51
C TRP A 394 11.12 0.55 -2.07
N LEU A 395 11.84 -0.53 -2.39
CA LEU A 395 11.53 -1.91 -1.96
C LEU A 395 11.62 -2.05 -0.44
N GLY A 396 12.69 -1.55 0.18
CA GLY A 396 12.86 -1.51 1.64
C GLY A 396 11.70 -0.79 2.32
N ALA A 397 11.19 0.30 1.73
CA ALA A 397 10.00 0.98 2.24
C ALA A 397 8.73 0.12 2.21
N GLN A 398 8.59 -0.81 1.26
CA GLN A 398 7.45 -1.74 1.22
C GLN A 398 7.57 -2.78 2.34
N PHE A 399 8.74 -3.39 2.48
CA PHE A 399 8.96 -4.47 3.46
C PHE A 399 8.98 -3.97 4.90
N ARG A 400 9.44 -2.74 5.14
CA ARG A 400 9.36 -2.07 6.45
C ARG A 400 7.95 -2.07 7.04
N THR A 401 6.90 -1.95 6.21
CA THR A 401 5.52 -1.90 6.71
C THR A 401 5.05 -3.21 7.37
N LEU A 402 5.79 -4.30 7.18
CA LEU A 402 5.47 -5.62 7.70
C LEU A 402 5.76 -5.77 9.20
N PHE A 403 6.52 -4.85 9.80
CA PHE A 403 6.90 -4.92 11.22
C PHE A 403 5.80 -4.45 12.17
N ALA A 404 5.12 -3.34 11.88
CA ALA A 404 4.32 -2.62 12.88
C ALA A 404 3.27 -3.48 13.60
N GLU A 405 2.49 -4.25 12.85
CA GLU A 405 1.48 -5.16 13.41
C GLU A 405 2.11 -6.33 14.17
N ARG A 406 3.26 -6.82 13.70
CA ARG A 406 3.95 -7.98 14.28
C ARG A 406 4.64 -7.60 15.58
N ASP A 407 5.37 -6.49 15.59
CA ASP A 407 5.99 -5.93 16.78
C ASP A 407 4.93 -5.57 17.84
N ALA A 408 3.79 -4.98 17.43
CA ALA A 408 2.69 -4.70 18.37
C ALA A 408 2.15 -5.98 19.03
N ALA A 409 1.97 -7.06 18.26
CA ALA A 409 1.50 -8.33 18.79
C ALA A 409 2.55 -9.00 19.71
N LEU A 410 3.84 -8.85 19.41
CA LEU A 410 4.93 -9.34 20.27
C LEU A 410 5.10 -8.54 21.57
N ALA A 411 4.70 -7.26 21.57
CA ALA A 411 4.81 -6.37 22.73
C ALA A 411 3.76 -6.66 23.83
N GLU A 412 2.79 -7.54 23.56
CA GLU A 412 1.82 -7.98 24.57
C GLU A 412 2.52 -8.76 25.69
N SER A 413 1.99 -8.68 26.92
CA SER A 413 2.62 -9.28 28.12
C SER A 413 2.64 -10.82 28.11
N ASP A 414 1.75 -11.44 27.33
CA ASP A 414 1.69 -12.89 27.11
C ASP A 414 1.21 -13.13 25.67
N PRO A 415 2.10 -12.99 24.68
CA PRO A 415 1.70 -13.00 23.29
C PRO A 415 1.24 -14.41 22.89
N ASP A 416 0.12 -14.49 22.16
CA ASP A 416 -0.39 -15.75 21.61
C ASP A 416 0.72 -16.47 20.80
N PRO A 417 1.04 -17.75 21.07
CA PRO A 417 2.01 -18.51 20.29
C PRO A 417 1.80 -18.43 18.78
N ARG A 418 0.54 -18.31 18.32
CA ARG A 418 0.24 -18.13 16.89
C ARG A 418 0.66 -16.76 16.38
N ALA A 419 0.49 -15.70 17.17
CA ALA A 419 0.97 -14.37 16.85
C ALA A 419 2.50 -14.33 16.77
N VAL A 420 3.18 -15.01 17.69
CA VAL A 420 4.65 -15.14 17.66
C VAL A 420 5.13 -15.86 16.40
N ALA A 421 4.54 -17.01 16.09
CA ALA A 421 4.90 -17.75 14.87
C ALA A 421 4.57 -16.97 13.58
N ARG A 422 3.49 -16.17 13.56
CA ARG A 422 3.18 -15.23 12.45
C ARG A 422 4.21 -14.11 12.33
N ALA A 423 4.72 -13.59 13.45
CA ALA A 423 5.78 -12.58 13.45
C ALA A 423 7.07 -13.16 12.87
N VAL A 424 7.54 -14.30 13.36
CA VAL A 424 8.76 -14.97 12.84
C VAL A 424 8.63 -15.31 11.36
N ALA A 425 7.50 -15.87 10.94
CA ALA A 425 7.17 -16.10 9.54
C ALA A 425 7.35 -14.82 8.69
N THR A 426 6.86 -13.69 9.21
CA THR A 426 6.99 -12.39 8.53
C THR A 426 8.44 -11.92 8.47
N TYR A 427 9.21 -12.08 9.55
CA TYR A 427 10.62 -11.69 9.59
C TYR A 427 11.47 -12.53 8.63
N ARG A 428 11.27 -13.85 8.60
CA ARG A 428 11.93 -14.74 7.62
C ARG A 428 11.58 -14.39 6.19
N TRP A 429 10.32 -14.02 5.93
CA TRP A 429 9.91 -13.52 4.63
C TRP A 429 10.64 -12.22 4.26
N VAL A 430 10.80 -11.29 5.20
CA VAL A 430 11.55 -10.03 5.01
C VAL A 430 13.03 -10.28 4.69
N GLU A 431 13.66 -11.24 5.35
CA GLU A 431 15.04 -11.66 5.04
C GLU A 431 15.14 -12.17 3.59
N LEU A 432 14.27 -13.11 3.20
CA LEU A 432 14.28 -13.71 1.86
C LEU A 432 14.08 -12.68 0.74
N VAL A 433 13.12 -11.77 0.90
CA VAL A 433 12.93 -10.69 -0.10
C VAL A 433 14.09 -9.68 -0.08
N GLY A 434 14.76 -9.49 1.06
CA GLY A 434 15.96 -8.69 1.18
C GLY A 434 17.11 -9.27 0.34
N ASP A 435 17.37 -10.56 0.51
CA ASP A 435 18.41 -11.30 -0.23
C ASP A 435 18.15 -11.29 -1.74
N GLU A 436 16.89 -11.41 -2.15
CA GLU A 436 16.49 -11.42 -3.57
C GLU A 436 16.35 -10.02 -4.18
N THR A 437 16.45 -8.95 -3.40
CA THR A 437 16.32 -7.58 -3.92
C THR A 437 17.51 -7.20 -4.80
N SER A 438 18.75 -7.39 -4.34
CA SER A 438 19.96 -6.96 -5.07
C SER A 438 20.11 -7.62 -6.47
N PRO A 439 19.87 -8.94 -6.62
CA PRO A 439 19.88 -9.57 -7.95
C PRO A 439 18.82 -8.99 -8.90
N VAL A 440 17.63 -8.64 -8.38
CA VAL A 440 16.55 -8.07 -9.19
C VAL A 440 16.86 -6.64 -9.60
N THR A 441 17.38 -5.81 -8.69
CA THR A 441 17.74 -4.42 -9.01
C THR A 441 18.93 -4.33 -9.95
N ALA A 442 19.87 -5.28 -9.89
CA ALA A 442 20.91 -5.44 -10.91
C ALA A 442 20.31 -5.73 -12.29
N ALA A 443 19.41 -6.71 -12.40
CA ALA A 443 18.73 -7.02 -13.67
C ALA A 443 17.89 -5.84 -14.20
N VAL A 444 17.25 -5.06 -13.32
CA VAL A 444 16.54 -3.83 -13.71
C VAL A 444 17.52 -2.78 -14.22
N THR A 445 18.70 -2.64 -13.61
CA THR A 445 19.74 -1.70 -14.04
C THR A 445 20.23 -2.07 -15.45
N ASP A 446 20.53 -3.34 -15.69
CA ASP A 446 20.93 -3.85 -17.01
C ASP A 446 19.82 -3.66 -18.06
N ALA A 447 18.54 -3.75 -17.64
CA ALA A 447 17.39 -3.51 -18.50
C ALA A 447 17.23 -2.02 -18.88
N ILE A 448 17.73 -1.09 -18.07
CA ILE A 448 17.65 0.35 -18.35
C ILE A 448 18.74 0.78 -19.34
N GLY A 449 19.90 0.12 -19.33
CA GLY A 449 21.04 0.41 -20.19
C GLY A 449 22.18 1.10 -19.46
#